data_AF-A0A401LPR0-F1
#
_entry.id   AF-A0A401LPR0-F1
#
_cell.length_a   1.000
_cell.length_b   1.000
_cell.length_c   1.000
_cell.angle_alpha   90.00
_cell.angle_beta   90.00
_cell.angle_gamma   90.00
#
_symmetry.space_group_name_H-M   'P 1'
#
loop_
_entity.id
_entity.type
_entity.pdbx_description
1 polymer ?
#
loop_
_entity_poly.entity_id
_entity_poly.type
_entity_poly.pdbx_seq_one_letter_code
_entity_poly.pdbx_strand_id
1 'polypeptide(L)' 'MTKEMVTIGSGAEKEIVDILLTRYACYLIAQNEDSRKEEVAFAQTYFAIQTRRADNLAVRKMLLERDIVPYVC' A
#
# COMPACT_ATOMS: atom_id res chain seq x y z
N MET A 1 2.19 13.77 -9.33
CA MET A 1 1.60 12.61 -10.04
C MET A 1 2.43 12.41 -11.29
N THR A 2 3.27 11.39 -11.24
CA THR A 2 4.06 10.90 -12.36
C THR A 2 3.21 9.89 -13.14
N LYS A 3 3.56 9.67 -14.41
CA LYS A 3 2.86 8.73 -15.28
C LYS A 3 3.89 7.87 -15.98
N GLU A 4 3.61 6.57 -16.04
CA GLU A 4 4.48 5.58 -16.65
C GLU A 4 3.72 4.77 -17.72
N MET A 5 4.40 4.44 -18.80
CA MET A 5 3.87 3.55 -19.83
C MET A 5 4.25 2.12 -19.46
N VAL A 6 3.27 1.27 -19.19
CA VAL A 6 3.51 -0.15 -18.89
C VAL A 6 2.93 -1.03 -19.97
N THR A 7 3.65 -2.10 -20.30
CA THR A 7 3.14 -3.13 -21.20
C THR A 7 2.11 -3.99 -20.45
N ILE A 8 0.89 -4.07 -20.98
CA ILE A 8 -0.16 -4.93 -20.43
C ILE A 8 -0.14 -6.31 -21.08
N GLY A 9 -0.84 -7.28 -20.50
CA GLY A 9 -0.84 -8.69 -20.94
C GLY A 9 -1.28 -8.94 -22.40
N SER A 10 -1.84 -7.94 -23.09
CA SER A 10 -2.16 -7.99 -24.53
C SER A 10 -1.03 -7.49 -25.44
N GLY A 11 0.13 -7.12 -24.91
CA GLY A 11 1.25 -6.52 -25.66
C GLY A 11 1.06 -5.04 -26.03
N ALA A 12 -0.06 -4.43 -25.62
CA ALA A 12 -0.30 -3.00 -25.76
C ALA A 12 0.37 -2.23 -24.61
N GLU A 13 0.72 -0.96 -24.83
CA GLU A 13 1.18 -0.06 -23.77
C GLU A 13 0.00 0.73 -23.22
N LYS A 14 -0.04 0.88 -21.89
CA LYS A 14 -1.05 1.68 -21.19
C LYS A 14 -0.36 2.69 -20.29
N GLU A 15 -0.80 3.93 -20.37
CA GLU A 15 -0.41 4.98 -19.42
C GLU A 15 -1.08 4.69 -18.06
N ILE A 16 -0.26 4.48 -17.03
CA ILE A 16 -0.69 4.37 -15.63
C ILE A 16 -0.24 5.61 -14.88
N VAL A 17 -1.12 6.09 -13.99
CA VAL A 17 -0.88 7.27 -13.17
C VAL A 17 -0.51 6.84 -11.77
N ASP A 18 0.59 7.37 -11.27
CA ASP A 18 1.03 7.12 -9.90
C ASP A 18 0.11 7.83 -8.91
N ILE A 19 -0.38 7.08 -7.93
CA ILE A 19 -1.27 7.60 -6.89
C ILE A 19 -0.55 7.55 -5.55
N LEU A 20 -0.53 8.69 -4.85
CA LEU A 20 -0.07 8.74 -3.47
C LEU A 20 -1.20 8.30 -2.54
N LEU A 21 -0.94 7.26 -1.76
CA LEU A 21 -1.88 6.69 -0.82
C LEU A 21 -1.51 7.07 0.62
N THR A 22 -2.53 7.16 1.47
CA THR A 22 -2.29 7.26 2.91
C THR A 22 -1.80 5.92 3.43
N ARG A 23 -1.04 5.93 4.53
CA ARG A 23 -0.63 4.69 5.22
C ARG A 23 -1.79 3.74 5.49
N TYR A 24 -2.96 4.29 5.85
CA TYR A 24 -4.17 3.49 6.10
C TYR A 24 -4.71 2.84 4.83
N ALA A 25 -4.74 3.56 3.70
CA ALA A 25 -5.14 2.99 2.42
C ALA A 25 -4.19 1.86 2.00
N CYS A 26 -2.87 2.05 2.10
CA CYS A 26 -1.88 1.00 1.83
C CYS A 26 -2.08 -0.22 2.73
N TYR A 27 -2.35 -0.01 4.02
CA TYR A 27 -2.62 -1.08 4.98
C TYR A 27 -3.86 -1.90 4.61
N LEU A 28 -4.96 -1.23 4.24
CA LEU A 28 -6.17 -1.93 3.81
C LEU A 28 -5.95 -2.72 2.51
N ILE A 29 -5.25 -2.14 1.53
CA ILE A 29 -4.94 -2.83 0.28
C ILE A 29 -4.10 -4.07 0.56
N ALA A 30 -2.97 -3.93 1.27
CA ALA A 30 -2.07 -5.04 1.55
C ALA A 30 -2.77 -6.21 2.25
N GLN A 31 -3.67 -5.95 3.20
CA GLN A 31 -4.38 -7.01 3.94
C GLN A 31 -5.46 -7.73 3.14
N ASN A 32 -6.05 -7.08 2.13
CA ASN A 32 -7.13 -7.70 1.32
C ASN A 32 -6.60 -8.34 0.04
N GLU A 33 -5.32 -8.17 -0.27
CA GLU A 33 -4.68 -8.70 -1.48
C GLU A 33 -4.17 -10.15 -1.28
N ASP A 34 -3.93 -10.84 -2.40
CA ASP A 34 -3.47 -12.23 -2.42
C ASP A 34 -2.04 -12.40 -1.88
N SER A 35 -1.92 -13.04 -0.72
CA SER A 35 -0.64 -13.33 -0.04
C SER A 35 0.30 -14.26 -0.84
N ARG A 36 -0.14 -14.86 -1.95
CA ARG A 36 0.76 -15.62 -2.84
C ARG A 36 1.73 -14.73 -3.60
N LYS A 37 1.45 -13.44 -3.71
CA LYS A 37 2.39 -12.44 -4.25
C LYS A 37 3.38 -12.07 -3.16
N GLU A 38 4.68 -12.21 -3.44
CA GLU A 38 5.74 -12.03 -2.44
C GLU A 38 5.75 -10.62 -1.85
N GLU A 39 5.54 -9.60 -2.69
CA GLU A 39 5.49 -8.19 -2.30
C GLU A 39 4.32 -7.91 -1.35
N VAL A 40 3.19 -8.57 -1.59
CA VAL A 40 1.98 -8.47 -0.75
C VAL A 40 2.21 -9.15 0.58
N ALA A 41 2.77 -10.36 0.59
CA ALA A 41 3.11 -11.08 1.83
C ALA A 41 4.11 -10.30 2.69
N PHE A 42 5.09 -9.66 2.06
CA PHE A 42 6.03 -8.77 2.74
C PHE A 42 5.30 -7.58 3.37
N ALA A 43 4.43 -6.90 2.61
CA ALA A 43 3.67 -5.76 3.12
C ALA A 43 2.73 -6.16 4.28
N GLN A 44 2.05 -7.29 4.18
CA GLN A 44 1.21 -7.84 5.25
C GLN A 44 2.02 -8.08 6.53
N THR A 45 3.21 -8.66 6.40
CA THR A 45 4.12 -8.90 7.53
C THR A 45 4.60 -7.59 8.15
N TYR A 46 5.01 -6.63 7.32
CA TYR A 46 5.44 -5.30 7.75
C TYR A 46 4.35 -4.60 8.59
N PHE A 47 3.11 -4.61 8.10
CA PHE A 47 2.00 -3.98 8.82
C PHE A 47 1.59 -4.76 10.07
N ALA A 48 1.63 -6.11 10.07
CA ALA A 48 1.33 -6.92 11.24
C ALA A 48 2.29 -6.65 12.42
N ILE A 49 3.59 -6.46 12.13
CA ILE A 49 4.61 -6.15 13.14
C ILE A 49 4.40 -4.75 13.72
N GLN A 50 4.01 -3.78 12.90
CA GLN A 50 3.80 -2.39 13.35
C GLN A 50 2.53 -2.23 14.20
N THR A 51 1.46 -2.97 13.91
CA THR A 51 0.22 -2.93 14.72
C THR A 51 0.45 -3.43 16.15
N ARG A 52 1.42 -4.32 16.39
CA ARG A 52 1.74 -4.82 17.74
C ARG A 52 2.37 -3.76 18.66
N ARG A 53 2.84 -2.63 18.13
CA ARG A 53 3.46 -1.55 18.92
C ARG A 53 2.49 -0.43 19.32
N ALA A 54 1.30 -0.39 18.73
CA ALA A 54 0.31 0.64 18.99
C ALA A 54 -0.97 -0.03 19.51
N ASP A 55 -1.11 -0.18 20.83
CA ASP A 55 -2.27 -0.86 21.39
C ASP A 55 -3.49 0.06 21.54
N ASN A 56 -4.50 -0.25 20.73
CA ASN A 56 -5.95 -0.20 20.95
C ASN A 56 -6.75 1.06 21.35
N LEU A 57 -6.16 2.25 21.50
CA LEU A 57 -6.97 3.50 21.52
C LEU A 57 -6.43 4.63 20.64
N ALA A 58 -5.11 4.64 20.38
CA ALA A 58 -4.44 5.64 19.54
C ALA A 58 -4.32 5.24 18.05
N VAL A 59 -4.57 3.98 17.71
CA VAL A 59 -4.35 3.38 16.36
C VAL A 59 -5.13 4.12 15.28
N ARG A 60 -6.38 4.49 15.57
CA ARG A 60 -7.25 5.16 14.60
C ARG A 60 -6.75 6.56 14.27
N LYS A 61 -6.12 7.25 15.23
CA LYS A 61 -5.60 8.60 15.04
C LYS A 61 -4.26 8.60 14.30
N MET A 62 -3.38 7.65 14.60
CA MET A 62 -2.06 7.52 13.97
C MET A 62 -2.11 7.00 12.53
N LEU A 63 -3.11 6.17 12.18
CA LEU A 63 -3.35 5.75 10.79
C LEU A 63 -3.95 6.86 9.92
N LEU A 64 -4.66 7.81 10.54
CA LEU A 64 -5.31 8.95 9.88
C LEU A 64 -4.39 10.19 9.79
N GLU A 65 -3.47 10.37 10.73
CA GLU A 65 -2.62 11.56 10.79
C GLU A 65 -1.21 11.33 10.19
N ARG A 66 -1.06 11.86 8.97
CA ARG A 66 0.07 12.67 8.49
C ARG A 66 1.40 12.05 8.02
N ASP A 67 1.52 10.75 7.87
CA ASP A 67 2.62 10.20 7.06
C ASP A 67 2.10 9.82 5.67
N ILE A 68 2.34 10.70 4.70
CA ILE A 68 2.37 10.30 3.28
C ILE A 68 3.59 9.38 3.19
N VAL A 69 3.37 8.08 3.27
CA VAL A 69 4.44 7.14 2.96
C VAL A 69 4.56 7.15 1.44
N PRO A 70 5.75 7.40 0.87
CA PRO A 70 5.95 7.35 -0.57
C PRO A 70 5.99 5.88 -1.00
N TYR A 71 4.90 5.15 -0.80
CA TYR A 71 4.62 3.97 -1.61
C TYR A 71 3.87 4.49 -2.82
N VAL A 72 4.63 4.65 -3.89
CA VAL A 72 4.08 4.77 -5.24
C VAL A 72 3.55 3.38 -5.57
N CYS A 73 2.22 3.26 -5.64
CA CYS A 73 1.55 2.16 -6.32
C CYS A 73 1.32 2.55 -7.77
#